data_AF-A0A858XE76-F1
#
_entry.id   AF-A0A858XE76-F1
#
_cell.length_a   1.000
_cell.length_b   1.000
_cell.length_c   1.000
_cell.angle_alpha   90.00
_cell.angle_beta   90.00
_cell.angle_gamma   90.00
#
_symmetry.space_group_name_H-M   'P 1'
#
loop_
_entity.id
_entity.type
_entity.pdbx_description
1 polymer ?
#
loop_
_entity_poly.entity_id
_entity_poly.type
_entity_poly.pdbx_seq_one_letter_code
_entity_poly.pdbx_strand_id
1 'polypeptide(L)'
;MRLSFLLLPALWLLATAPAEAAPPRGATSCTGCHPRTATKGPVPTLTGRPADDIITQMNAFKTGERQSTVMVRIAKGFSDEEIHALADWFANGGTNASPAQPAAPAAQRQPAQP
;
A
#
# COMPACT_ATOMS: atom_id res chain seq x y z
N MET A 1 57.26 24.43 26.37
CA MET A 1 56.45 23.23 26.67
C MET A 1 55.04 23.44 26.12
N ARG A 2 54.78 23.05 24.87
CA ARG A 2 53.46 23.21 24.22
C ARG A 2 53.02 21.81 23.76
N LEU A 3 52.21 21.15 24.59
CA LEU A 3 51.58 19.87 24.25
C LEU A 3 50.41 20.18 23.31
N SER A 4 50.58 19.88 22.02
CA SER A 4 49.55 20.07 21.01
C SER A 4 48.49 18.98 21.17
N PHE A 5 47.28 19.39 21.57
CA PHE A 5 46.07 18.58 21.52
C PHE A 5 45.69 18.34 20.06
N LEU A 6 45.94 17.12 19.55
CA LEU A 6 45.36 16.65 18.29
C LEU A 6 43.90 16.24 18.54
N LEU A 7 43.00 17.22 18.49
CA LEU A 7 41.56 17.01 18.32
C LEU A 7 41.28 16.86 16.82
N LEU A 8 41.21 15.63 16.33
CA LEU A 8 40.50 15.36 15.08
C LEU A 8 39.01 15.21 15.43
N PRO A 9 38.12 16.11 14.98
CA PRO A 9 36.70 15.83 15.04
C PRO A 9 36.40 14.80 13.95
N ALA A 10 36.11 13.56 14.36
CA ALA A 10 35.47 12.59 13.49
C ALA A 10 34.07 13.11 13.15
N LEU A 11 33.99 13.86 12.06
CA LEU A 11 32.74 14.38 11.51
C LEU A 11 31.99 13.19 10.90
N TRP A 12 31.11 12.60 11.69
CA TRP A 12 30.18 11.57 11.26
C TRP A 12 29.25 12.14 10.18
N LEU A 13 29.53 11.81 8.91
CA LEU A 13 28.54 11.96 7.84
C LEU A 13 27.42 10.95 8.10
N LEU A 14 26.31 11.39 8.70
CA LEU A 14 25.05 10.65 8.61
C LEU A 14 24.49 10.85 7.20
N ALA A 15 24.66 9.85 6.35
CA ALA A 15 23.92 9.76 5.10
C ALA A 15 22.44 9.52 5.42
N THR A 16 21.58 10.50 5.16
CA THR A 16 20.12 10.31 5.17
C THR A 16 19.72 9.58 3.90
N ALA A 17 19.54 8.26 3.96
CA ALA A 17 18.91 7.52 2.88
C ALA A 17 17.46 8.01 2.69
N PRO A 18 16.95 8.12 1.44
CA PRO A 18 15.54 8.42 1.23
C PRO A 18 14.71 7.32 1.89
N ALA A 19 13.72 7.72 2.68
CA ALA A 19 12.73 6.79 3.18
C ALA A 19 11.86 6.34 2.01
N GLU A 20 12.00 5.09 1.57
CA GLU A 20 11.07 4.47 0.63
C GLU A 20 9.65 4.65 1.19
N ALA A 21 8.75 5.24 0.40
CA ALA A 21 7.37 5.42 0.84
C ALA A 21 6.77 4.07 1.23
N ALA A 22 6.09 3.96 2.38
CA ALA A 22 5.47 2.71 2.79
C ALA A 22 4.31 2.34 1.83
N PRO A 23 4.05 1.04 1.59
CA PRO A 23 2.89 0.63 0.81
C PRO A 23 1.59 1.10 1.48
N PRO A 24 0.51 1.32 0.70
CA PRO A 24 -0.76 1.72 1.26
C PRO A 24 -1.31 0.62 2.18
N ARG A 25 -2.14 1.05 3.13
CA ARG A 25 -2.75 0.14 4.10
C ARG A 25 -3.49 -0.99 3.39
N GLY A 26 -3.24 -2.22 3.81
CA GLY A 26 -3.89 -3.42 3.26
C GLY A 26 -3.19 -4.01 2.03
N ALA A 27 -2.22 -3.32 1.40
CA ALA A 27 -1.54 -3.82 0.21
C ALA A 27 -0.88 -5.20 0.43
N THR A 28 -0.23 -5.39 1.58
CA THR A 28 0.38 -6.68 1.95
C THR A 28 -0.68 -7.77 2.15
N SER A 29 -1.82 -7.43 2.74
CA SER A 29 -2.95 -8.35 2.95
C SER A 29 -3.55 -8.84 1.62
N CYS A 30 -3.67 -7.96 0.62
CA CYS A 30 -4.16 -8.32 -0.71
C CYS A 30 -3.31 -9.44 -1.35
N THR A 31 -1.98 -9.37 -1.21
CA THR A 31 -1.06 -10.36 -1.79
C THR A 31 -1.08 -11.73 -1.11
N GLY A 32 -1.75 -11.86 0.03
CA GLY A 32 -1.95 -13.15 0.71
C GLY A 32 -2.91 -14.07 -0.05
N CYS A 33 -3.86 -13.51 -0.78
CA CYS A 33 -4.81 -14.27 -1.60
C CYS A 33 -4.61 -14.03 -3.11
N HIS A 34 -4.22 -12.81 -3.50
CA HIS A 34 -4.01 -12.48 -4.90
C HIS A 34 -2.57 -12.77 -5.33
N PRO A 35 -2.37 -13.65 -6.33
CA PRO A 35 -1.03 -14.01 -6.76
C PRO A 35 -0.34 -12.83 -7.46
N ARG A 36 0.96 -12.64 -7.20
CA ARG A 36 1.78 -11.58 -7.84
C ARG A 36 1.93 -11.75 -9.35
N THR A 37 1.82 -12.98 -9.84
CA THR A 37 1.90 -13.31 -11.26
C THR A 37 0.65 -14.06 -11.69
N ALA A 38 0.28 -13.92 -12.96
CA ALA A 38 -0.93 -14.54 -13.48
C ALA A 38 -0.92 -16.06 -13.28
N THR A 39 -2.03 -16.60 -12.79
CA THR A 39 -2.22 -18.05 -12.59
C THR A 39 -3.45 -18.54 -13.35
N LYS A 40 -3.62 -19.87 -13.46
CA LYS A 40 -4.86 -20.48 -13.96
C LYS A 40 -5.97 -20.55 -12.92
N GLY A 41 -5.72 -20.07 -11.69
CA GLY A 41 -6.68 -20.09 -10.60
C GLY A 41 -7.80 -19.06 -10.75
N PRO A 42 -8.87 -19.17 -9.95
CA PRO A 42 -10.01 -18.26 -10.00
C PRO A 42 -9.69 -16.87 -9.43
N VAL A 43 -8.63 -16.73 -8.63
CA VAL A 43 -8.24 -15.45 -8.03
C VAL A 43 -7.28 -14.72 -8.99
N PRO A 44 -7.64 -13.52 -9.47
CA PRO A 44 -6.82 -12.79 -10.42
C PRO A 44 -5.61 -12.15 -9.75
N THR A 45 -4.54 -11.96 -10.52
CA THR A 45 -3.45 -11.04 -10.17
C THR A 45 -3.93 -9.60 -10.19
N LEU A 46 -3.52 -8.79 -9.20
CA LEU A 46 -3.84 -7.37 -9.12
C LEU A 46 -2.75 -6.48 -9.74
N THR A 47 -1.49 -6.90 -9.57
CA THR A 47 -0.32 -6.18 -10.08
C THR A 47 -0.43 -5.94 -11.59
N GLY A 48 -0.26 -4.69 -12.00
CA GLY A 48 -0.32 -4.24 -13.38
C GLY A 48 -1.72 -4.12 -13.97
N ARG A 49 -2.78 -4.32 -13.18
CA ARG A 49 -4.15 -3.98 -13.63
C ARG A 49 -4.34 -2.46 -13.63
N PRO A 50 -5.13 -1.91 -14.58
CA PRO A 50 -5.51 -0.50 -14.55
C PRO A 50 -6.14 -0.12 -13.21
N ALA A 51 -5.82 1.06 -12.68
CA ALA A 51 -6.35 1.53 -11.41
C ALA A 51 -7.89 1.61 -11.46
N ASP A 52 -8.46 2.15 -12.54
CA ASP A 52 -9.91 2.25 -12.74
C ASP A 52 -10.62 0.90 -12.70
N ASP A 53 -9.99 -0.16 -13.23
CA ASP A 53 -10.54 -1.52 -13.15
C ASP A 53 -10.59 -1.99 -11.70
N ILE A 54 -9.53 -1.75 -10.92
CA ILE A 54 -9.49 -2.14 -9.51
C ILE A 54 -10.55 -1.37 -8.71
N ILE A 55 -10.66 -0.06 -8.93
CA ILE A 55 -11.65 0.80 -8.26
C ILE A 55 -13.07 0.34 -8.58
N THR A 56 -13.39 0.16 -9.87
CA THR A 56 -14.70 -0.29 -10.33
C THR A 56 -15.08 -1.62 -9.68
N GLN A 57 -14.14 -2.56 -9.64
CA GLN A 57 -14.35 -3.88 -9.08
C GLN A 57 -14.56 -3.84 -7.57
N MET A 58 -13.74 -3.06 -6.85
CA MET A 58 -13.88 -2.89 -5.40
C MET A 58 -15.22 -2.23 -5.04
N ASN A 59 -15.65 -1.22 -5.79
CA ASN A 59 -16.94 -0.56 -5.59
C ASN A 59 -18.10 -1.53 -5.85
N ALA A 60 -18.04 -2.31 -6.93
CA ALA A 60 -19.06 -3.32 -7.22
C ALA A 60 -19.14 -4.40 -6.13
N PHE A 61 -18.01 -4.79 -5.52
CA PHE A 61 -18.03 -5.69 -4.36
C PHE A 61 -18.58 -5.02 -3.10
N LYS A 62 -18.25 -3.74 -2.87
CA LYS A 62 -18.68 -2.96 -1.71
C LYS A 62 -20.20 -2.74 -1.70
N THR A 63 -20.79 -2.47 -2.87
CA THR A 63 -22.25 -2.32 -3.05
C THR A 63 -22.98 -3.66 -3.15
N GLY A 64 -22.26 -4.75 -3.45
CA GLY A 64 -22.84 -6.07 -3.67
C GLY A 64 -23.38 -6.29 -5.09
N GLU A 65 -23.14 -5.35 -6.00
CA GLU A 65 -23.43 -5.52 -7.43
C GLU A 65 -22.64 -6.70 -8.03
N ARG A 66 -21.41 -6.91 -7.56
CA ARG A 66 -20.58 -8.06 -7.91
C ARG A 66 -20.52 -9.06 -6.76
N GLN A 67 -20.85 -10.31 -7.06
CA GLN A 67 -20.79 -11.41 -6.09
C GLN A 67 -19.38 -12.00 -5.99
N SER A 68 -19.01 -12.48 -4.79
CA SER A 68 -17.78 -13.24 -4.53
C SER A 68 -17.88 -14.02 -3.23
N THR A 69 -17.00 -15.00 -3.03
CA THR A 69 -16.93 -15.79 -1.79
C THR A 69 -16.46 -14.97 -0.58
N VAL A 70 -15.56 -14.01 -0.80
CA VAL A 70 -14.93 -13.23 0.28
C VAL A 70 -14.81 -11.74 -0.01
N MET A 71 -14.62 -11.35 -1.28
CA MET A 71 -14.29 -9.95 -1.62
C MET A 71 -15.38 -8.95 -1.28
N VAL A 72 -16.67 -9.33 -1.24
CA VAL A 72 -17.76 -8.45 -0.74
C VAL A 72 -17.50 -8.03 0.70
N ARG A 73 -17.04 -8.95 1.57
CA ARG A 73 -16.73 -8.63 2.97
C ARG A 73 -15.45 -7.82 3.08
N ILE A 74 -14.44 -8.14 2.28
CA ILE A 74 -13.16 -7.42 2.26
C ILE A 74 -13.36 -5.98 1.79
N ALA A 75 -14.06 -5.75 0.68
CA ALA A 75 -14.25 -4.43 0.08
C ALA A 75 -14.99 -3.44 1.00
N LYS A 76 -15.90 -3.93 1.86
CA LYS A 76 -16.58 -3.11 2.86
C LYS A 76 -15.65 -2.57 3.96
N GLY A 77 -14.47 -3.17 4.14
CA GLY A 77 -13.49 -2.75 5.13
C GLY A 77 -12.59 -1.60 4.68
N PHE A 78 -12.74 -1.12 3.44
CA PHE A 78 -11.91 -0.05 2.88
C PHE A 78 -12.73 1.20 2.56
N SER A 79 -12.17 2.36 2.89
CA SER A 79 -12.70 3.65 2.42
C SER A 79 -12.46 3.83 0.91
N ASP A 80 -13.12 4.80 0.31
CA ASP A 80 -12.95 5.08 -1.12
C ASP A 80 -11.53 5.59 -1.40
N GLU A 81 -10.97 6.41 -0.50
CA GLU A 81 -9.58 6.86 -0.57
C GLU A 81 -8.59 5.69 -0.45
N GLU A 82 -8.83 4.72 0.42
CA GLU A 82 -7.99 3.53 0.55
C GLU A 82 -8.08 2.63 -0.70
N ILE A 83 -9.27 2.50 -1.30
CA ILE A 83 -9.47 1.77 -2.56
C ILE A 83 -8.65 2.42 -3.68
N HIS A 84 -8.72 3.74 -3.81
CA HIS A 84 -7.93 4.49 -4.79
C HIS A 84 -6.43 4.30 -4.55
N ALA A 85 -5.99 4.42 -3.29
CA ALA A 85 -4.58 4.25 -2.94
C ALA A 85 -4.05 2.85 -3.28
N LEU A 86 -4.86 1.80 -3.04
CA LEU A 86 -4.53 0.42 -3.41
C LEU A 86 -4.50 0.23 -4.92
N ALA A 87 -5.48 0.79 -5.63
CA ALA A 87 -5.60 0.69 -7.08
C ALA A 87 -4.38 1.29 -7.78
N ASP A 88 -3.97 2.50 -7.39
CA ASP A 88 -2.78 3.16 -7.91
C ASP A 88 -1.52 2.33 -7.62
N TRP A 89 -1.40 1.81 -6.39
CA TRP A 89 -0.23 1.01 -6.00
C TRP A 89 -0.10 -0.27 -6.82
N PHE A 90 -1.21 -0.99 -7.06
CA PHE A 90 -1.21 -2.20 -7.87
C PHE A 90 -1.01 -1.92 -9.36
N ALA A 91 -1.56 -0.82 -9.88
CA ALA A 91 -1.33 -0.38 -11.26
C ALA A 91 0.16 -0.10 -11.51
N ASN A 92 0.86 0.46 -10.52
CA ASN A 92 2.30 0.74 -10.55
C ASN A 92 3.18 -0.46 -10.12
N GLY A 93 2.70 -1.68 -10.34
CA GLY A 93 3.49 -2.88 -10.14
C GLY A 93 3.62 -3.34 -8.68
N GLY A 94 2.88 -2.75 -7.75
CA GLY A 94 3.02 -3.07 -6.33
C GLY A 94 4.38 -2.66 -5.76
N THR A 95 4.93 -1.57 -6.30
CA THR A 95 6.17 -0.95 -5.84
C THR A 95 5.88 0.49 -5.48
N ASN A 96 6.68 1.07 -4.59
CA ASN A 96 6.45 2.42 -4.06
C ASN A 96 6.91 3.52 -5.04
N ALA A 97 6.70 3.32 -6.35
CA ALA A 97 6.97 4.30 -7.39
C ALA A 97 5.88 5.39 -7.33
N SER A 98 6.11 6.40 -6.46
CA SER A 98 5.21 7.54 -6.26
C SER A 98 5.03 8.37 -7.54
N PRO A 99 3.86 8.99 -7.75
CA PRO A 99 3.68 10.32 -7.18
C PRO A 99 2.31 10.53 -6.51
N ALA A 100 2.34 11.20 -5.36
CA ALA A 100 1.20 11.76 -4.63
C ALA A 100 0.38 10.81 -3.74
N GLN A 101 0.90 10.49 -2.54
CA GLN A 101 0.01 10.25 -1.40
C GLN A 101 0.55 10.98 -0.15
N PRO A 102 -0.11 12.07 0.31
CA PRO A 102 -0.02 12.46 1.70
C PRO A 102 -0.72 11.40 2.54
N ALA A 103 -0.01 10.81 3.50
CA ALA A 103 -0.55 9.81 4.41
C ALA A 103 -1.81 10.34 5.11
N ALA A 104 -2.96 9.72 4.86
CA ALA A 104 -4.17 10.01 5.62
C ALA A 104 -3.93 9.65 7.10
N PRO A 105 -4.29 10.53 8.06
CA PRO A 105 -4.10 10.25 9.47
C PRO A 105 -4.94 9.04 9.89
N ALA A 106 -4.32 8.10 10.58
CA ALA A 106 -4.89 6.85 11.09
C ALA A 106 -5.97 7.02 12.20
N ALA A 107 -6.66 8.15 12.21
CA ALA A 107 -7.54 8.60 13.28
C ALA A 107 -9.01 8.50 12.84
N GLN A 108 -9.57 7.29 12.93
CA GLN A 108 -10.95 6.97 13.36
C GLN A 108 -11.26 5.51 13.00
N ARG A 109 -10.71 4.59 13.79
CA ARG A 109 -11.05 3.16 13.72
C ARG A 109 -12.43 2.98 14.36
N GLN A 110 -13.46 2.68 13.58
CA GLN A 110 -14.61 1.95 14.12
C GLN A 110 -14.19 0.47 14.24
N PRO A 111 -14.32 -0.15 15.44
CA PRO A 111 -14.11 -1.58 15.55
C PRO A 111 -15.14 -2.29 14.66
N ALA A 112 -14.66 -3.26 13.87
CA ALA A 112 -15.54 -4.21 13.20
C ALA A 112 -16.47 -4.82 14.26
N GLN A 113 -17.76 -4.52 14.15
CA GLN A 113 -18.79 -5.10 15.00
C GLN A 113 -18.89 -6.61 14.69
N PRO A 114 -19.18 -7.45 15.69
CA PRO A 114 -19.09 -8.91 15.61
C PRO A 114 -20.00 -9.54 14.56
#